data_AF-A0A086CGR1-F1
#
_entry.id   AF-A0A086CGR1-F1
#
_cell.length_a   1.000
_cell.length_b   1.000
_cell.length_c   1.000
_cell.angle_alpha   90.00
_cell.angle_beta   90.00
_cell.angle_gamma   90.00
#
_symmetry.space_group_name_H-M   'P 1'
#
loop_
_entity.id
_entity.type
_entity.pdbx_description
1 polymer ?
#
loop_
_entity_poly.entity_id
_entity_poly.type
_entity_poly.pdbx_seq_one_letter_code
_entity_poly.pdbx_strand_id
1 'polypeptide(L)'
;MNNLKNDIKSIVNLMNITIISFVVIIIFIIGISNLTENSQSRHIRQFAEKKLRLFSRGYSLDTINCDGVDINHNGFVNCRASDRKQNIILLECPYKEKNSRCNYLFKK
;
A
#
# COMPACT_ATOMS: atom_id res chain seq x y z
N MET A 1 -30.74 47.18 15.06
CA MET A 1 -30.61 45.75 15.40
C MET A 1 -30.74 44.81 14.19
N ASN A 2 -30.62 45.30 12.94
CA ASN A 2 -30.75 44.47 11.74
C ASN A 2 -29.39 44.12 11.11
N ASN A 3 -28.39 45.00 11.24
CA ASN A 3 -27.06 44.80 10.65
C ASN A 3 -26.29 43.68 11.37
N LEU A 4 -26.28 43.66 12.71
CA LEU A 4 -25.62 42.62 13.50
C LEU A 4 -26.12 41.20 13.18
N LYS A 5 -27.43 41.03 12.95
CA LYS A 5 -28.03 39.73 12.61
C LYS A 5 -27.63 39.27 11.20
N ASN A 6 -27.47 40.20 10.26
CA ASN A 6 -27.04 39.91 8.90
C ASN A 6 -25.54 39.62 8.85
N ASP A 7 -24.73 40.33 9.64
CA ASP A 7 -23.28 40.10 9.75
C ASP A 7 -22.98 38.74 10.36
N ILE A 8 -23.66 38.36 11.45
CA ILE A 8 -23.52 37.02 12.05
C ILE A 8 -23.93 35.92 11.07
N LYS A 9 -25.04 36.10 10.34
CA LYS A 9 -25.50 35.14 9.33
C LYS A 9 -24.50 35.00 8.18
N SER A 10 -23.89 36.10 7.75
CA SER A 10 -22.86 36.12 6.72
C SER A 10 -21.59 35.39 7.16
N ILE A 11 -21.13 35.63 8.40
CA ILE A 11 -19.96 34.96 8.98
C ILE A 11 -20.21 33.44 9.10
N VAL A 12 -21.38 33.02 9.58
CA VAL A 12 -21.73 31.59 9.69
C VAL A 12 -21.78 30.92 8.32
N ASN A 13 -22.33 31.60 7.30
CA ASN A 13 -22.31 31.09 5.93
C ASN A 13 -20.89 30.99 5.37
N LEU A 14 -20.04 31.98 5.61
CA LEU A 14 -18.65 31.98 5.17
C LEU A 14 -17.88 30.82 5.81
N MET A 15 -18.04 30.62 7.13
CA MET A 15 -17.44 29.50 7.85
C MET A 15 -17.91 28.15 7.31
N ASN A 16 -19.21 27.99 7.03
CA ASN A 16 -19.74 26.76 6.46
C ASN A 16 -19.14 26.46 5.07
N ILE A 17 -18.99 27.48 4.22
CA ILE A 17 -18.36 27.34 2.91
C ILE A 17 -16.89 26.91 3.07
N THR A 18 -16.16 27.51 4.01
CA THR A 18 -14.76 27.13 4.30
C THR A 18 -14.64 25.69 4.78
N ILE A 19 -15.53 25.24 5.68
CA ILE A 19 -15.54 23.86 6.18
C ILE A 19 -15.82 22.88 5.04
N ILE A 20 -16.83 23.14 4.21
CA ILE A 20 -17.17 22.29 3.06
C ILE A 20 -16.00 22.20 2.10
N SER A 21 -15.34 23.33 1.79
CA SER A 21 -14.15 23.36 0.94
C SER A 21 -13.02 22.49 1.50
N PHE A 22 -12.77 22.56 2.81
CA PHE A 22 -11.73 21.77 3.45
C PHE A 22 -12.00 20.26 3.35
N VAL A 23 -13.25 19.84 3.57
CA VAL A 23 -13.67 18.43 3.43
C VAL A 23 -13.48 17.94 2.00
N VAL A 24 -13.85 18.73 0.99
CA VAL A 24 -13.67 18.38 -0.43
C VAL A 24 -12.18 18.20 -0.76
N ILE A 25 -11.31 19.10 -0.28
CA ILE A 25 -9.86 19.01 -0.50
C ILE A 25 -9.30 17.72 0.12
N ILE A 26 -9.69 17.37 1.34
CA ILE A 26 -9.23 16.14 2.00
C ILE A 26 -9.65 14.90 1.19
N ILE A 27 -10.91 14.83 0.76
CA ILE A 27 -11.40 13.71 -0.06
C ILE A 27 -10.63 13.63 -1.38
N PHE A 28 -10.33 14.77 -2.01
CA PHE A 28 -9.59 14.83 -3.26
C PHE A 28 -8.15 14.34 -3.11
N ILE A 29 -7.46 14.74 -2.03
CA ILE A 29 -6.09 14.27 -1.73
C ILE A 29 -6.08 12.75 -1.52
N ILE A 30 -7.03 12.21 -0.74
CA ILE A 30 -7.13 10.76 -0.51
C ILE A 30 -7.43 10.03 -1.82
N GLY A 31 -8.35 10.57 -2.62
CA GLY A 31 -8.73 10.03 -3.94
C GLY A 31 -7.53 9.95 -4.88
N ILE A 32 -6.76 11.03 -5.02
CA ILE A 32 -5.54 11.06 -5.85
C ILE A 32 -4.47 10.10 -5.30
N SER A 33 -4.27 10.06 -3.99
CA SER A 33 -3.28 9.18 -3.36
C SER A 33 -3.59 7.71 -3.62
N ASN A 34 -4.88 7.33 -3.60
CA ASN A 34 -5.32 5.98 -3.96
C ASN A 34 -5.25 5.72 -5.47
N LEU A 35 -5.47 6.73 -6.32
CA LEU A 35 -5.35 6.60 -7.77
C LEU A 35 -3.88 6.48 -8.23
N THR A 36 -2.96 7.07 -7.46
CA THR A 36 -1.52 7.07 -7.76
C THR A 36 -0.81 5.81 -7.28
N GLU A 37 -1.46 4.91 -6.51
CA GLU A 37 -0.92 3.56 -6.31
C GLU A 37 -0.90 2.84 -7.67
N ASN A 38 0.29 2.74 -8.25
CA ASN A 38 0.49 2.24 -9.60
C ASN A 38 -0.15 0.84 -9.74
N SER A 39 -1.04 0.68 -10.73
CA SER A 39 -1.69 -0.61 -11.00
C SER A 39 -0.64 -1.72 -11.20
N GLN A 40 0.49 -1.38 -11.82
CA GLN A 40 1.61 -2.28 -12.01
C GLN A 40 2.19 -2.76 -10.67
N SER A 41 2.39 -1.87 -9.69
CA SER A 41 2.93 -2.29 -8.39
C SER A 41 1.98 -3.19 -7.63
N ARG A 42 0.67 -2.97 -7.78
CA ARG A 42 -0.35 -3.85 -7.21
C ARG A 42 -0.32 -5.24 -7.85
N HIS A 43 -0.20 -5.32 -9.17
CA HIS A 43 -0.08 -6.60 -9.88
C HIS A 43 1.20 -7.37 -9.50
N ILE A 44 2.34 -6.66 -9.44
CA ILE A 44 3.62 -7.21 -9.00
C ILE A 44 3.48 -7.81 -7.59
N ARG A 45 2.97 -7.03 -6.63
CA ARG A 45 2.76 -7.45 -5.24
C ARG A 45 1.86 -8.68 -5.16
N GLN A 46 0.70 -8.66 -5.80
CA GLN A 46 -0.26 -9.77 -5.76
C GLN A 46 0.33 -11.07 -6.32
N PHE A 47 1.07 -10.99 -7.42
CA PHE A 47 1.69 -12.17 -8.01
C PHE A 47 2.80 -12.72 -7.10
N ALA A 48 3.69 -11.85 -6.60
CA ALA A 48 4.77 -12.23 -5.70
C ALA A 48 4.24 -12.83 -4.39
N GLU A 49 3.18 -12.26 -3.81
CA GLU A 49 2.52 -12.81 -2.61
C GLU A 49 1.94 -14.19 -2.86
N LYS A 50 1.35 -14.44 -4.04
CA LYS A 50 0.86 -15.78 -4.41
C LYS A 50 2.01 -16.78 -4.45
N LYS A 51 3.17 -16.39 -4.97
CA LYS A 51 4.39 -17.22 -4.98
C LYS A 51 4.94 -17.43 -3.58
N LEU A 52 4.97 -16.39 -2.76
CA LEU A 52 5.39 -16.45 -1.37
C LEU A 52 4.51 -17.42 -0.58
N ARG A 53 3.19 -17.39 -0.74
CA ARG A 53 2.27 -18.33 -0.06
C ARG A 53 2.55 -19.79 -0.43
N LEU A 54 2.76 -20.06 -1.71
CA LEU A 54 3.10 -21.41 -2.19
C LEU A 54 4.42 -21.90 -1.60
N PHE A 55 5.43 -21.03 -1.58
CA PHE A 55 6.71 -21.32 -0.95
C PHE A 55 6.54 -21.56 0.56
N SER A 56 5.89 -20.63 1.25
CA SER A 56 5.70 -20.66 2.71
C SER A 56 5.02 -21.94 3.19
N ARG A 57 4.04 -22.46 2.45
CA ARG A 57 3.40 -23.76 2.72
C ARG A 57 4.38 -24.93 2.71
N GLY A 58 5.34 -24.94 1.77
CA GLY A 58 6.36 -25.99 1.69
C GLY A 58 7.42 -25.90 2.79
N TYR A 59 7.65 -24.71 3.35
CA TYR A 59 8.70 -24.44 4.33
C TYR A 59 8.18 -24.14 5.75
N SER A 60 6.88 -24.32 6.01
CA SER A 60 6.24 -23.99 7.30
C SER A 60 6.48 -22.54 7.76
N LEU A 61 6.34 -21.60 6.83
CA LEU A 61 6.44 -20.16 7.10
C LEU A 61 5.04 -19.51 7.04
N ASP A 62 4.89 -18.38 7.73
CA ASP A 62 3.72 -17.52 7.65
C ASP A 62 4.00 -16.33 6.75
N THR A 63 3.16 -16.14 5.73
CA THR A 63 3.31 -15.08 4.72
C THR A 63 2.99 -13.72 5.35
N ILE A 64 3.88 -12.72 5.22
CA ILE A 64 3.62 -11.35 5.70
C ILE A 64 3.21 -10.45 4.53
N ASN A 65 4.16 -10.04 3.71
CA ASN A 65 3.91 -9.15 2.56
C ASN A 65 5.07 -9.20 1.55
N CYS A 66 4.82 -8.61 0.38
CA CYS A 66 5.84 -8.37 -0.65
C CYS A 66 5.84 -6.91 -1.09
N ASP A 67 6.99 -6.47 -1.56
CA ASP A 67 7.15 -5.17 -2.19
C ASP A 67 6.44 -5.16 -3.55
N GLY A 68 5.88 -4.00 -3.92
CA GLY A 68 5.25 -3.81 -5.23
C GLY A 68 6.22 -3.31 -6.31
N VAL A 69 7.51 -3.19 -6.00
CA VAL A 69 8.50 -2.58 -6.88
C VAL A 69 9.72 -3.48 -7.00
N ASP A 70 10.12 -3.75 -8.24
CA ASP A 70 11.34 -4.45 -8.58
C ASP A 70 12.50 -3.44 -8.66
N ILE A 71 13.17 -3.23 -7.53
CA ILE A 71 14.25 -2.26 -7.42
C ILE A 71 15.44 -2.66 -8.31
N ASN A 72 15.71 -3.97 -8.39
CA ASN A 72 16.86 -4.53 -9.08
C ASN A 72 16.61 -4.81 -10.58
N HIS A 73 15.37 -4.58 -11.05
CA HIS A 73 14.90 -4.85 -12.41
C HIS A 73 15.18 -6.29 -12.89
N ASN A 74 15.26 -7.25 -11.95
CA ASN A 74 15.65 -8.63 -12.21
C ASN A 74 14.45 -9.59 -12.29
N GLY A 75 13.22 -9.07 -12.17
CA GLY A 75 12.00 -9.89 -12.17
C GLY A 75 11.64 -10.47 -10.81
N PHE A 76 12.35 -10.09 -9.74
CA PHE A 76 12.10 -10.48 -8.36
C PHE A 76 11.75 -9.26 -7.51
N VAL A 77 10.98 -9.50 -6.45
CA VAL A 77 10.71 -8.50 -5.42
C VAL A 77 11.01 -9.06 -4.04
N ASN A 78 11.36 -8.16 -3.13
CA ASN A 78 11.57 -8.53 -1.74
C ASN A 78 10.23 -8.85 -1.09
N CYS A 79 10.26 -9.89 -0.28
CA CYS A 79 9.12 -10.46 0.41
C CYS A 79 9.54 -10.81 1.83
N ARG A 80 8.58 -10.80 2.74
CA ARG A 80 8.77 -11.15 4.15
C ARG A 80 7.85 -12.30 4.52
N ALA A 81 8.42 -13.27 5.22
CA ALA A 81 7.67 -14.33 5.89
C ALA A 81 8.18 -14.48 7.32
N SER A 82 7.36 -15.04 8.20
CA SER A 82 7.73 -15.37 9.57
C SER A 82 7.98 -16.86 9.69
N ASP A 83 8.99 -17.25 10.46
CA ASP A 83 9.10 -18.64 10.94
C ASP A 83 8.16 -18.90 12.14
N ARG A 84 8.14 -20.16 12.61
CA ARG A 84 7.37 -20.58 13.80
C ARG A 84 7.82 -19.92 15.10
N LYS A 85 9.00 -19.30 15.12
CA LYS A 85 9.57 -18.57 16.27
C LYS A 85 9.35 -17.07 16.15
N GLN A 86 8.52 -16.62 15.19
CA GLN A 86 8.25 -15.21 14.90
C GLN A 86 9.46 -14.42 14.35
N ASN A 87 10.48 -15.09 13.84
CA ASN A 87 11.59 -14.42 13.16
C ASN A 87 11.18 -14.04 11.74
N ILE A 88 11.40 -12.78 11.39
CA ILE A 88 11.17 -12.28 10.03
C ILE A 88 12.31 -12.75 9.13
N ILE A 89 11.96 -13.52 8.11
CA ILE A 89 12.84 -13.98 7.05
C ILE A 89 12.58 -13.16 5.79
N LEU A 90 13.67 -12.61 5.25
CA LEU A 90 13.65 -11.95 3.95
C LEU A 90 13.77 -12.98 2.82
N LEU A 91 12.90 -12.86 1.84
CA LEU A 91 12.80 -13.73 0.67
C LEU A 91 12.75 -12.87 -0.59
N GLU A 92 13.27 -13.38 -1.69
CA GLU A 92 13.12 -12.80 -3.02
C GLU A 92 12.15 -13.68 -3.82
N CYS A 93 11.01 -13.12 -4.25
CA CYS A 93 9.99 -13.86 -5.00
C CYS A 93 9.82 -13.33 -6.42
N PRO A 94 9.66 -14.20 -7.42
CA PRO A 94 9.46 -13.79 -8.79
C PRO A 94 8.04 -13.25 -9.01
N TYR A 95 7.91 -12.22 -9.85
CA TYR A 95 6.61 -11.69 -10.29
C TYR A 95 6.34 -11.80 -11.79
N LYS A 96 7.37 -12.08 -12.61
CA LYS A 96 7.25 -12.28 -14.06
C LYS A 96 7.27 -13.76 -14.47
N GLU A 97 8.15 -14.56 -13.88
CA GLU A 97 8.34 -15.95 -14.28
C GLU A 97 7.45 -16.92 -13.48
N LYS A 98 6.74 -17.80 -14.20
CA LYS A 98 5.84 -18.78 -13.60
C LYS A 98 6.55 -19.99 -13.00
N ASN A 99 7.72 -20.38 -13.50
CA ASN A 99 8.40 -21.59 -13.06
C ASN A 99 9.43 -21.34 -11.95
N SER A 100 9.82 -20.08 -11.76
CA SER A 100 10.77 -19.67 -10.73
C SER A 100 10.13 -19.73 -9.34
N ARG A 101 10.96 -20.04 -8.33
CA ARG A 101 10.57 -20.14 -6.91
C ARG A 101 11.10 -18.94 -6.14
N CYS A 102 10.53 -18.70 -4.96
CA CYS A 102 11.11 -17.75 -4.02
C CYS A 102 12.42 -18.30 -3.46
N ASN A 103 13.37 -17.40 -3.19
CA ASN A 103 14.69 -17.72 -2.65
C ASN A 103 14.93 -16.99 -1.33
N TYR A 104 15.71 -17.59 -0.42
CA TYR A 104 16.14 -16.92 0.80
C TYR A 104 17.16 -15.84 0.47
N LEU A 105 16.90 -14.62 0.93
CA LEU A 105 17.87 -13.53 0.94
C LEU A 105 18.77 -13.76 2.16
N PHE A 106 19.74 -14.66 2.03
CA PHE A 106 20.79 -14.81 3.04
C PHE A 106 21.62 -13.53 3.07
N LYS A 107 21.40 -12.70 4.11
CA LYS A 107 22.36 -11.66 4.47
C LYS A 107 23.51 -12.38 5.18
N LYS A 108 24.64 -12.48 4.48
CA LYS A 108 25.91 -12.97 5.02
C LYS A 108 26.38 -12.08 6.16
#